data_AF-A0A6V7HXF1-F1
#
_entry.id   AF-A0A6V7HXF1-F1
#
_cell.length_a   1.000
_cell.length_b   1.000
_cell.length_c   1.000
_cell.angle_alpha   90.00
_cell.angle_beta   90.00
_cell.angle_gamma   90.00
#
_symmetry.space_group_name_H-M   'P 1'
#
loop_
_entity.id
_entity.type
_entity.pdbx_description
1 polymer ?
#
loop_
_entity_poly.entity_id
_entity_poly.type
_entity_poly.pdbx_seq_one_letter_code
_entity_poly.pdbx_strand_id
1 'polypeptide(L)' 'VKSDDLGRMDCQDLKRAINESRTKGFVPFFVNATAGTTVLGSIDPLEEIAGICEEEDLWLHVD' A
#
# COMPACT_ATOMS: atom_id res chain seq x y z
N VAL A 1 3.67 6.10 -2.07
CA VAL A 1 3.09 5.97 -0.73
C VAL A 1 4.18 6.25 0.28
N LYS A 2 3.91 7.07 1.30
CA LYS A 2 4.81 7.40 2.39
C LYS A 2 4.87 6.24 3.39
N SER A 3 5.90 6.26 4.22
CA SER A 3 6.02 5.38 5.38
C SER A 3 5.88 6.18 6.68
N ASP A 4 5.40 5.52 7.73
CA ASP A 4 5.36 6.06 9.10
C ASP A 4 6.75 6.13 9.74
N ASP A 5 6.81 6.63 10.99
CA ASP A 5 8.07 6.77 11.74
C ASP A 5 8.75 5.43 12.06
N LEU A 6 8.04 4.30 11.91
CA LEU A 6 8.56 2.94 12.07
C LEU A 6 8.96 2.31 10.72
N GLY A 7 8.89 3.06 9.62
CA GLY A 7 9.26 2.60 8.28
C GLY A 7 8.23 1.66 7.65
N ARG A 8 6.98 1.68 8.10
CA ARG A 8 5.87 0.87 7.55
C ARG A 8 5.03 1.73 6.61
N MET A 9 4.44 1.14 5.57
CA MET A 9 3.56 1.85 4.65
C MET A 9 2.40 2.54 5.38
N ASP A 10 2.16 3.81 5.06
CA ASP A 10 1.01 4.58 5.55
C ASP A 10 -0.25 4.22 4.73
N CYS A 11 -1.20 3.53 5.36
CA CYS A 11 -2.47 3.11 4.76
C CYS A 11 -3.35 4.28 4.30
N GLN A 12 -3.31 5.41 5.01
CA GLN A 12 -4.10 6.59 4.61
C GLN A 12 -3.51 7.24 3.36
N ASP A 13 -2.18 7.30 3.27
CA ASP A 13 -1.53 7.75 2.05
C ASP A 13 -1.71 6.77 0.88
N LEU A 14 -1.77 5.46 1.14
CA LEU A 14 -2.09 4.46 0.12
C LEU A 14 -3.48 4.71 -0.48
N LYS A 15 -4.52 4.84 0.36
CA LYS A 15 -5.89 5.17 -0.08
C LYS A 15 -5.93 6.46 -0.91
N ARG A 16 -5.24 7.50 -0.43
CA ARG A 16 -5.14 8.77 -1.17
C ARG A 16 -4.49 8.58 -2.53
N ALA A 17 -3.37 7.87 -2.61
CA ALA A 17 -2.63 7.64 -3.85
C ALA A 17 -3.45 6.85 -4.88
N ILE A 18 -4.23 5.85 -4.44
CA ILE A 18 -5.15 5.09 -5.30
C ILE A 18 -6.21 6.01 -5.89
N ASN A 19 -6.88 6.81 -5.05
CA ASN A 19 -7.92 7.75 -5.49
C ASN A 19 -7.35 8.82 -6.44
N GLU A 20 -6.20 9.41 -6.12
CA GLU A 20 -5.51 10.36 -7.00
C GLU A 20 -5.14 9.74 -8.36
N SER A 21 -4.76 8.46 -8.39
CA SER A 21 -4.49 7.75 -9.63
C SER A 21 -5.76 7.61 -10.48
N ARG A 22 -6.87 7.16 -9.87
CA ARG A 22 -8.17 7.00 -10.54
C ARG A 22 -8.72 8.34 -11.07
N THR A 23 -8.64 9.40 -10.27
CA THR A 23 -9.12 10.75 -10.67
C THR A 23 -8.34 11.33 -11.84
N LYS A 24 -7.07 10.95 -12.01
CA LYS A 24 -6.26 11.30 -13.19
C LYS A 24 -6.56 10.43 -14.42
N GLY A 25 -7.51 9.49 -14.32
CA GLY A 25 -7.88 8.57 -15.39
C GLY A 25 -6.94 7.37 -15.55
N PHE A 26 -6.06 7.12 -14.59
CA PHE A 26 -5.21 5.93 -14.59
C PHE A 26 -5.95 4.73 -13.98
N VAL A 27 -5.46 3.53 -14.31
CA VAL A 27 -5.98 2.27 -13.78
C VAL A 27 -4.93 1.66 -12.85
N PRO A 28 -4.99 1.94 -11.53
CA PRO A 28 -4.19 1.20 -10.57
C PRO A 28 -4.61 -0.27 -10.61
N PHE A 29 -3.65 -1.18 -10.53
CA PHE A 29 -3.90 -2.63 -10.63
C PHE A 29 -3.10 -3.46 -9.62
N PHE A 30 -2.16 -2.84 -8.91
CA PHE A 30 -1.16 -3.56 -8.12
C PHE A 30 -0.68 -2.74 -6.92
N VAL A 31 -0.52 -3.43 -5.79
CA VAL A 31 0.13 -2.94 -4.57
C VAL A 31 1.19 -3.96 -4.14
N ASN A 32 2.40 -3.46 -3.84
CA ASN A 32 3.47 -4.25 -3.22
C ASN A 32 3.66 -3.83 -1.78
N ALA A 33 3.27 -4.68 -0.83
CA ALA A 33 3.61 -4.50 0.58
C ALA A 33 4.91 -5.24 0.90
N THR A 34 5.63 -4.81 1.93
CA THR A 34 6.90 -5.42 2.35
C THR A 34 6.76 -6.04 3.74
N ALA A 35 7.09 -7.32 3.88
CA ALA A 35 7.09 -8.07 5.13
C ALA A 35 8.52 -8.24 5.68
N GLY A 36 9.24 -7.12 5.80
CA GLY A 36 10.63 -7.08 6.25
C GLY A 36 11.49 -6.23 5.32
N THR A 37 11.43 -4.91 5.50
CA THR A 37 12.28 -4.00 4.71
C THR A 37 13.76 -4.26 4.96
N THR A 38 14.60 -4.04 3.95
CA THR A 38 16.02 -4.40 3.99
C THR A 38 16.82 -3.72 5.09
N VAL A 39 16.53 -2.44 5.39
CA VAL A 39 17.31 -1.65 6.36
C VAL A 39 16.76 -1.74 7.77
N LEU A 40 15.44 -1.53 7.92
CA LEU A 40 14.81 -1.43 9.24
C LEU A 40 14.15 -2.74 9.68
N GLY A 41 13.99 -3.71 8.79
CA GLY A 41 13.22 -4.93 9.07
C GLY A 41 11.74 -4.64 9.32
N SER A 42 11.23 -3.50 8.84
CA SER A 42 9.86 -3.07 9.08
C SER A 42 8.88 -3.95 8.31
N ILE A 43 7.74 -4.24 8.93
CA ILE A 43 6.65 -5.01 8.34
C ILE A 43 5.48 -4.05 8.14
N ASP A 44 5.01 -3.96 6.90
CA ASP A 44 3.84 -3.16 6.55
C ASP A 44 2.56 -3.70 7.24
N PRO A 45 1.54 -2.86 7.47
CA PRO A 45 0.27 -3.28 8.05
C PRO A 45 -0.56 -4.12 7.07
N LEU A 46 -0.15 -5.38 6.86
CA LEU A 46 -0.65 -6.26 5.80
C LEU A 46 -2.17 -6.47 5.82
N GLU A 47 -2.78 -6.59 7.00
CA GLU A 47 -4.23 -6.80 7.13
C GLU A 47 -5.02 -5.57 6.67
N GLU A 48 -4.56 -4.37 7.02
CA GLU A 48 -5.20 -3.13 6.57
C GLU A 48 -4.99 -2.90 5.06
N ILE A 49 -3.78 -3.17 4.55
CA ILE A 49 -3.48 -3.09 3.12
C ILE A 49 -4.32 -4.09 2.32
N ALA A 50 -4.49 -5.32 2.82
CA ALA A 50 -5.34 -6.33 2.19
C ALA A 50 -6.79 -5.86 2.08
N GLY A 51 -7.35 -5.30 3.15
CA GLY A 51 -8.70 -4.72 3.12
C GLY A 51 -8.84 -3.60 2.08
N ILE A 52 -7.83 -2.74 1.96
CA ILE A 52 -7.80 -1.68 0.93
C ILE A 52 -7.78 -2.28 -0.47
N CYS A 53 -6.92 -3.28 -0.71
CA CYS A 53 -6.78 -3.89 -2.03
C CYS A 53 -8.04 -4.65 -2.43
N GLU A 54 -8.73 -5.29 -1.49
CA GLU A 54 -10.02 -5.95 -1.71
C GLU A 54 -11.13 -4.93 -2.04
N GLU A 55 -11.23 -3.83 -1.29
CA GLU A 55 -12.19 -2.74 -1.57
C GLU A 55 -11.96 -2.08 -2.95
N GLU A 56 -10.69 -1.97 -3.36
CA GLU A 56 -10.28 -1.25 -4.58
C GLU A 56 -10.06 -2.16 -5.79
N ASP A 57 -10.29 -3.48 -5.68
CA ASP A 57 -10.05 -4.48 -6.74
C ASP A 57 -8.60 -4.43 -7.29
N LEU A 58 -7.62 -4.47 -6.37
CA LEU A 58 -6.19 -4.40 -6.68
C LEU A 58 -5.50 -5.72 -6.32
N TRP A 59 -4.54 -6.13 -7.15
CA TRP A 59 -3.67 -7.24 -6.80
C TRP A 59 -2.72 -6.83 -5.68
N LEU A 60 -2.72 -7.60 -4.58
CA LEU A 60 -1.75 -7.45 -3.50
C LEU A 60 -0.64 -8.49 -3.63
N HIS A 61 0.60 -8.03 -3.75
CA HIS A 61 1.81 -8.83 -3.56
C HIS A 61 2.51 -8.43 -2.26
N VAL A 62 3.08 -9.41 -1.58
CA VAL A 62 3.90 -9.21 -0.39
C VAL A 62 5.31 -9.72 -0.70
N ASP A 63 6.27 -8.81 -0.62
CA ASP A 63 7.72 -9.05 -0.70
C ASP A 63 8.29 -9.33 0.70
#